data_AF-A0A397VRJ9-F1
#
_entry.id   AF-A0A397VRJ9-F1
#
_cell.length_a   1.000
_cell.length_b   1.000
_cell.length_c   1.000
_cell.angle_alpha   90.00
_cell.angle_beta   90.00
_cell.angle_gamma   90.00
#
_symmetry.space_group_name_H-M   'P 1'
#
loop_
_entity.id
_entity.type
_entity.pdbx_description
1 polymer ?
#
loop_
_entity_poly.entity_id
_entity_poly.type
_entity_poly.pdbx_seq_one_letter_code
_entity_poly.pdbx_strand_id
1 'polypeptide(L)'
;MIFKVLITISEIIKLEPVRSMLERILITYLWNSITKPPVMLAGYSYRSADGSNYSRINLYSELGKAGSRYSRLTRIRKIFKSELPDENDIFNSVMKRIEFNGHPSGISANLFYLAILITHDLFNTSHKDLIINLNSSYLDLSPLYGSNQKQQNRVRTFKNGQLKPDTFADPRILLQPPGVGSMLILFSRNHNYIAEQLKRENKLRFDEDLFQTARLINCGYYMKIIMHNYLRTILGLDQTTSKWYLDPRYSYNDNWLLQSLPTGIGNQISLEFIYVYQWHSAITEDDTIWVEKKFREILQQDDIANIDPDEFYKKLEKWMGELDEDPFEWTFDNMRRNSDGKYTDFDIAINLIKGTENVAGAFGARGIPEIFRVIEISGINQLEI
;
A
#
# COMPACT_ATOMS: atom_id res chain seq x y z
N MET A 1 -22.45 41.53 9.12
CA MET A 1 -22.65 41.79 10.56
C MET A 1 -21.40 42.39 11.19
N ILE A 2 -20.22 41.76 11.12
CA ILE A 2 -18.95 42.27 11.68
C ILE A 2 -18.60 43.68 11.20
N PHE A 3 -18.74 43.97 9.90
CA PHE A 3 -18.48 45.31 9.36
C PHE A 3 -19.37 46.41 9.96
N LYS A 4 -20.64 46.12 10.27
CA LYS A 4 -21.54 47.10 10.90
C LYS A 4 -21.12 47.39 12.35
N VAL A 5 -20.69 46.37 13.09
CA VAL A 5 -20.16 46.51 14.46
C VAL A 5 -18.88 47.36 14.47
N LEU A 6 -17.97 47.12 13.52
CA LEU A 6 -16.74 47.91 13.35
C LEU A 6 -17.03 49.39 13.06
N ILE A 7 -17.96 49.67 12.15
CA ILE A 7 -18.38 51.04 11.81
C ILE A 7 -18.98 51.72 13.05
N THR A 8 -19.90 51.06 13.76
CA THR A 8 -20.52 51.63 14.97
C THR A 8 -19.52 51.89 16.09
N ILE A 9 -18.55 51.00 16.33
CA ILE A 9 -17.47 51.23 17.32
C ILE A 9 -16.61 52.44 16.92
N SER A 10 -16.33 52.62 15.62
CA SER A 10 -15.51 53.72 15.12
C SER A 10 -16.14 55.11 15.30
N GLU A 11 -17.47 55.18 15.38
CA GLU A 11 -18.23 56.42 15.58
C GLU A 11 -18.32 56.86 17.07
N ILE A 12 -17.89 56.01 18.01
CA ILE A 12 -17.91 56.30 19.46
C ILE A 12 -16.64 57.08 19.86
N ILE A 13 -16.70 58.41 19.82
CA ILE A 13 -15.54 59.30 20.07
C ILE A 13 -15.42 59.76 21.54
N LYS A 14 -16.51 59.75 22.32
CA LYS A 14 -16.57 60.42 23.64
C LYS A 14 -16.68 59.48 24.86
N LEU A 15 -16.71 58.16 24.65
CA LEU A 15 -16.93 57.16 25.71
C LEU A 15 -15.83 56.08 25.69
N GLU A 16 -14.59 56.49 25.98
CA GLU A 16 -13.40 55.62 25.98
C GLU A 16 -13.59 54.28 26.71
N PRO A 17 -14.13 54.22 27.95
CA PRO A 17 -14.31 52.94 28.64
C PRO A 17 -15.29 51.98 27.93
N VAL A 18 -16.36 52.52 27.33
CA VAL A 18 -17.37 51.74 26.61
C VAL A 18 -16.81 51.24 25.29
N ARG A 19 -16.10 52.12 24.57
CA ARG A 19 -15.40 51.76 23.33
C ARG A 19 -14.37 50.65 23.58
N SER A 20 -13.52 50.81 24.59
CA SER A 20 -12.50 49.82 24.96
C SER A 20 -13.11 48.46 25.31
N MET A 21 -14.23 48.45 26.04
CA MET A 21 -14.96 47.21 26.34
C MET A 21 -15.53 46.54 25.08
N LEU A 22 -16.15 47.30 24.18
CA LEU A 22 -16.69 46.78 22.92
C LEU A 22 -15.59 46.27 21.98
N GLU A 23 -14.46 46.98 21.89
CA GLU A 23 -13.26 46.54 21.17
C GLU A 23 -12.73 45.23 21.75
N ARG A 24 -12.66 45.11 23.09
CA ARG A 24 -12.23 43.87 23.76
C ARG A 24 -13.18 42.71 23.48
N ILE A 25 -14.49 42.94 23.50
CA ILE A 25 -15.49 41.91 23.15
C ILE A 25 -15.32 41.46 21.70
N LEU A 26 -15.16 42.42 20.77
CA LEU A 26 -14.96 42.12 19.35
C LEU A 26 -13.66 41.36 19.11
N ILE A 27 -12.54 41.81 19.69
CA ILE A 27 -11.25 41.12 19.60
C ILE A 27 -11.35 39.72 20.18
N THR A 28 -12.01 39.55 21.33
CA THR A 28 -12.20 38.23 21.96
C THR A 28 -13.05 37.32 21.07
N TYR A 29 -14.10 37.85 20.44
CA TYR A 29 -14.93 37.10 19.51
C TYR A 29 -14.14 36.68 18.25
N LEU A 30 -13.42 37.61 17.61
CA LEU A 30 -12.58 37.33 16.45
C LEU A 30 -11.42 36.37 16.79
N TRP A 31 -10.85 36.52 17.99
CA TRP A 31 -9.85 35.61 18.50
C TRP A 31 -10.45 34.21 18.70
N ASN A 32 -11.65 34.07 19.24
CA ASN A 32 -12.25 32.75 19.44
C ASN A 32 -12.90 32.18 18.16
N SER A 33 -13.09 32.98 17.10
CA SER A 33 -13.68 32.51 15.84
C SER A 33 -12.72 31.76 14.93
N ILE A 34 -11.42 31.81 15.20
CA ILE A 34 -10.39 31.06 14.45
C ILE A 34 -9.76 30.05 15.39
N THR A 35 -9.80 28.77 15.01
CA THR A 35 -9.19 27.68 15.76
C THR A 35 -7.68 27.89 15.90
N LYS A 36 -7.16 27.73 17.12
CA LYS A 36 -5.75 27.89 17.46
C LYS A 36 -5.30 26.70 18.33
N PRO A 37 -4.22 25.99 17.97
CA PRO A 37 -3.49 26.08 16.70
C PRO A 37 -4.39 25.74 15.49
N PRO A 38 -4.01 26.11 14.26
CA PRO A 38 -4.78 25.74 13.07
C PRO A 38 -4.95 24.22 13.01
N VAL A 39 -6.17 23.76 12.78
CA VAL A 39 -6.50 22.32 12.74
C VAL A 39 -5.98 21.69 11.45
N MET A 40 -6.15 22.37 10.31
CA MET A 40 -5.68 21.89 9.01
C MET A 40 -4.61 22.81 8.43
N LEU A 41 -3.58 22.23 7.84
CA LEU A 41 -2.54 22.94 7.10
C LEU A 41 -2.83 22.94 5.60
N ALA A 42 -2.45 24.02 4.93
CA ALA A 42 -2.40 24.06 3.48
C ALA A 42 -1.43 22.97 2.97
N GLY A 43 -1.82 22.32 1.89
CA GLY A 43 -1.10 21.16 1.39
C GLY A 43 -0.04 21.47 0.34
N TYR A 44 0.93 20.56 0.22
CA TYR A 44 1.76 20.46 -0.99
C TYR A 44 0.91 20.03 -2.19
N SER A 45 1.31 20.45 -3.39
CA SER A 45 0.69 20.08 -4.66
C SER A 45 0.76 18.59 -4.95
N TYR A 46 1.73 17.89 -4.36
CA TYR A 46 2.04 16.49 -4.64
C TYR A 46 2.20 15.68 -3.36
N ARG A 47 2.13 14.37 -3.54
CA ARG A 47 2.35 13.37 -2.49
C ARG A 47 3.85 13.13 -2.30
N SER A 48 4.33 13.24 -1.07
CA SER A 48 5.71 12.87 -0.70
C SER A 48 6.02 11.39 -1.04
N ALA A 49 7.30 11.06 -1.13
CA ALA A 49 7.73 9.69 -1.43
C ALA A 49 7.52 8.71 -0.26
N ASP A 50 7.48 9.22 0.97
CA ASP A 50 7.37 8.42 2.20
C ASP A 50 5.98 8.47 2.86
N GLY A 51 5.02 9.18 2.26
CA GLY A 51 3.68 9.34 2.82
C GLY A 51 3.55 10.43 3.88
N SER A 52 4.62 11.14 4.23
CA SER A 52 4.52 12.30 5.13
C SER A 52 3.64 13.40 4.53
N ASN A 53 2.97 14.17 5.37
CA ASN A 53 2.12 15.31 5.01
C ASN A 53 0.88 14.96 4.15
N TYR A 54 0.48 13.68 4.10
CA TYR A 54 -0.79 13.25 3.50
C TYR A 54 -1.97 13.60 4.39
N SER A 55 -1.82 13.45 5.72
CA SER A 55 -2.77 14.05 6.66
C SER A 55 -2.63 15.57 6.62
N ARG A 56 -3.76 16.25 6.48
CA ARG A 56 -3.84 17.72 6.56
C ARG A 56 -4.03 18.19 7.99
N ILE A 57 -4.29 17.28 8.95
CA ILE A 57 -4.39 17.66 10.36
C ILE A 57 -2.99 18.04 10.86
N ASN A 58 -2.85 19.28 11.32
CA ASN A 58 -1.57 19.89 11.71
C ASN A 58 -0.76 19.02 12.70
N LEU A 59 -1.43 18.49 13.72
CA LEU A 59 -0.78 17.65 14.74
C LEU A 59 -0.41 16.24 14.25
N TYR A 60 -0.90 15.83 13.08
CA TYR A 60 -0.76 14.48 12.55
C TYR A 60 -0.13 14.47 11.15
N SER A 61 0.68 15.47 10.81
CA SER A 61 1.33 15.57 9.49
C SER A 61 2.16 14.33 9.14
N GLU A 62 2.79 13.68 10.11
CA GLU A 62 3.59 12.46 9.93
C GLU A 62 2.78 11.15 10.04
N LEU A 63 1.46 11.24 10.25
CA LEU A 63 0.60 10.06 10.34
C LEU A 63 0.68 9.26 9.03
N GLY A 64 0.87 7.96 9.15
CA GLY A 64 0.94 7.03 8.02
C GLY A 64 2.25 7.07 7.24
N LYS A 65 3.25 7.83 7.68
CA LYS A 65 4.56 7.86 7.02
C LYS A 65 5.30 6.53 7.13
N ALA A 66 6.05 6.17 6.10
CA ALA A 66 7.01 5.08 6.11
C ALA A 66 7.99 5.18 7.29
N GLY A 67 8.26 4.04 7.92
CA GLY A 67 9.04 3.94 9.16
C GLY A 67 8.23 4.22 10.44
N SER A 68 6.92 4.42 10.35
CA SER A 68 6.05 4.60 11.52
C SER A 68 5.63 3.26 12.13
N ARG A 69 5.21 3.29 13.40
CA ARG A 69 4.67 2.11 14.09
C ARG A 69 3.32 1.69 13.49
N TYR A 70 3.04 0.40 13.45
CA TYR A 70 1.67 -0.07 13.22
C TYR A 70 0.72 0.46 14.33
N SER A 71 -0.52 0.76 13.94
CA SER A 71 -1.59 1.00 14.91
C SER A 71 -2.11 -0.32 15.50
N ARG A 72 -2.96 -0.25 16.52
CA ARG A 72 -3.70 -1.39 17.06
C ARG A 72 -5.18 -1.05 17.12
N LEU A 73 -6.02 -1.98 16.68
CA LEU A 73 -7.48 -1.86 16.70
C LEU A 73 -8.12 -2.66 17.83
N THR A 74 -7.42 -3.69 18.31
CA THR A 74 -7.89 -4.58 19.36
C THR A 74 -7.32 -4.20 20.72
N ARG A 75 -8.04 -4.59 21.79
CA ARG A 75 -7.54 -4.41 23.15
C ARG A 75 -6.37 -5.35 23.40
N ILE A 76 -5.30 -4.82 23.98
CA ILE A 76 -4.15 -5.61 24.42
C ILE A 76 -4.63 -6.61 25.49
N ARG A 77 -4.45 -7.90 25.21
CA ARG A 77 -4.61 -8.97 26.21
C ARG A 77 -3.23 -9.56 26.47
N LYS A 78 -2.86 -9.65 27.74
CA LYS A 78 -1.67 -10.39 28.14
C LYS A 78 -2.04 -11.85 28.24
N ILE A 79 -1.70 -12.63 27.23
CA ILE A 79 -1.83 -14.09 27.24
C ILE A 79 -0.45 -14.65 27.57
N PHE A 80 -0.37 -15.65 28.46
CA PHE A 80 0.90 -16.30 28.74
C PHE A 80 1.22 -17.30 27.63
N LYS A 81 2.44 -17.31 27.10
CA LYS A 81 2.85 -18.26 26.05
C LYS A 81 2.64 -19.73 26.46
N SER A 82 2.74 -20.03 27.76
CA SER A 82 2.43 -21.37 28.32
C SER A 82 0.97 -21.81 28.16
N GLU A 83 0.05 -20.88 27.85
CA GLU A 83 -1.36 -21.17 27.60
C GLU A 83 -1.68 -21.32 26.10
N LEU A 84 -0.72 -21.02 25.22
CA LEU A 84 -0.88 -21.11 23.77
C LEU A 84 -0.31 -22.43 23.24
N PRO A 85 -0.93 -23.02 22.20
CA PRO A 85 -0.33 -24.16 21.50
C PRO A 85 0.99 -23.76 20.83
N ASP A 86 1.88 -24.74 20.64
CA ASP A 86 3.11 -24.53 19.86
C ASP A 86 2.77 -24.11 18.43
N GLU A 87 3.44 -23.08 17.92
CA GLU A 87 3.26 -22.56 16.57
C GLU A 87 3.40 -23.62 15.46
N ASN A 88 4.28 -24.61 15.66
CA ASN A 88 4.48 -25.71 14.72
C ASN A 88 3.30 -26.65 14.72
N ASP A 89 2.75 -26.95 15.90
CA ASP A 89 1.58 -27.80 16.04
C ASP A 89 0.36 -27.15 15.38
N ILE A 90 0.20 -25.82 15.53
CA ILE A 90 -0.85 -25.04 14.83
C ILE A 90 -0.68 -25.19 13.31
N PHE A 91 0.53 -24.94 12.80
CA PHE A 91 0.77 -25.00 11.36
C PHE A 91 0.51 -26.41 10.82
N ASN A 92 1.09 -27.43 11.43
CA ASN A 92 1.01 -28.82 10.96
C ASN A 92 -0.42 -29.38 11.08
N SER A 93 -1.18 -29.00 12.09
CA SER A 93 -2.51 -29.57 12.35
C SER A 93 -3.63 -28.90 11.56
N VAL A 94 -3.53 -27.57 11.37
CA VAL A 94 -4.64 -26.74 10.88
C VAL A 94 -4.32 -25.95 9.61
N MET A 95 -3.04 -25.64 9.32
CA MET A 95 -2.68 -24.72 8.23
C MET A 95 -2.11 -25.43 7.01
N LYS A 96 -1.20 -26.40 7.23
CA LYS A 96 -0.44 -27.11 6.19
C LYS A 96 -1.36 -27.75 5.16
N ARG A 97 -1.09 -27.47 3.87
CA ARG A 97 -1.82 -27.99 2.72
C ARG A 97 -1.68 -29.51 2.64
N ILE A 98 -2.81 -30.21 2.59
CA ILE A 98 -2.86 -31.66 2.33
C ILE A 98 -3.11 -31.91 0.84
N GLU A 99 -4.06 -31.19 0.25
CA GLU A 99 -4.39 -31.25 -1.16
C GLU A 99 -4.74 -29.84 -1.66
N PHE A 100 -4.54 -29.59 -2.95
CA PHE A 100 -4.96 -28.34 -3.56
C PHE A 100 -6.46 -28.37 -3.82
N ASN A 101 -7.18 -27.41 -3.24
CA ASN A 101 -8.60 -27.18 -3.48
C ASN A 101 -8.76 -25.84 -4.19
N GLY A 102 -9.31 -25.84 -5.40
CA GLY A 102 -9.58 -24.60 -6.15
C GLY A 102 -10.68 -23.77 -5.50
N HIS A 103 -10.59 -22.45 -5.63
CA HIS A 103 -11.55 -21.50 -5.08
C HIS A 103 -12.96 -21.79 -5.64
N PRO A 104 -14.00 -21.95 -4.80
CA PRO A 104 -15.31 -22.45 -5.24
C PRO A 104 -16.00 -21.54 -6.27
N SER A 105 -15.68 -20.25 -6.27
CA SER A 105 -16.18 -19.28 -7.25
C SER A 105 -15.37 -19.19 -8.55
N GLY A 106 -14.31 -19.99 -8.71
CA GLY A 106 -13.45 -19.95 -9.90
C GLY A 106 -12.61 -18.67 -10.03
N ILE A 107 -12.31 -18.00 -8.92
CA ILE A 107 -11.46 -16.80 -8.91
C ILE A 107 -10.07 -17.17 -9.41
N SER A 108 -9.53 -16.40 -10.35
CA SER A 108 -8.21 -16.64 -10.92
C SER A 108 -7.08 -16.06 -10.07
N ALA A 109 -5.85 -16.55 -10.29
CA ALA A 109 -4.65 -16.08 -9.62
C ALA A 109 -4.40 -14.56 -9.80
N ASN A 110 -4.85 -13.98 -10.92
CA ASN A 110 -4.71 -12.54 -11.18
C ASN A 110 -5.35 -11.64 -10.11
N LEU A 111 -6.45 -12.07 -9.47
CA LEU A 111 -7.00 -11.34 -8.33
C LEU A 111 -5.98 -11.27 -7.19
N PHE A 112 -5.32 -12.39 -6.92
CA PHE A 112 -4.31 -12.52 -5.87
C PHE A 112 -2.98 -11.88 -6.24
N TYR A 113 -2.64 -11.78 -7.53
CA TYR A 113 -1.50 -10.96 -7.95
C TYR A 113 -1.73 -9.48 -7.61
N LEU A 114 -2.94 -8.97 -7.85
CA LEU A 114 -3.31 -7.63 -7.39
C LEU A 114 -3.35 -7.54 -5.87
N ALA A 115 -3.86 -8.56 -5.17
CA ALA A 115 -3.82 -8.62 -3.70
C ALA A 115 -2.39 -8.49 -3.17
N ILE A 116 -1.44 -9.21 -3.76
CA ILE A 116 -0.01 -9.16 -3.39
C ILE A 116 0.54 -7.75 -3.62
N LEU A 117 0.20 -7.07 -4.72
CA LEU A 117 0.61 -5.67 -4.92
C LEU A 117 0.01 -4.74 -3.86
N ILE A 118 -1.25 -4.93 -3.47
CA ILE A 118 -1.90 -4.16 -2.39
C ILE A 118 -1.20 -4.39 -1.06
N THR A 119 -0.96 -5.64 -0.68
CA THR A 119 -0.30 -5.94 0.59
C THR A 119 1.15 -5.48 0.61
N HIS A 120 1.86 -5.54 -0.52
CA HIS A 120 3.23 -5.02 -0.63
C HIS A 120 3.28 -3.49 -0.69
N ASP A 121 2.19 -2.81 -1.06
CA ASP A 121 2.08 -1.35 -0.91
C ASP A 121 1.92 -0.97 0.56
N LEU A 122 1.07 -1.70 1.27
CA LEU A 122 0.62 -1.36 2.61
C LEU A 122 1.55 -1.86 3.73
N PHE A 123 2.23 -3.00 3.55
CA PHE A 123 2.94 -3.68 4.62
C PHE A 123 4.40 -3.91 4.25
N ASN A 124 5.31 -3.55 5.15
CA ASN A 124 6.72 -3.91 5.10
C ASN A 124 7.31 -3.89 6.52
N THR A 125 7.08 -4.96 7.27
CA THR A 125 7.54 -5.07 8.65
C THR A 125 9.07 -5.06 8.73
N SER A 126 9.63 -4.20 9.58
CA SER A 126 11.07 -4.18 9.83
C SER A 126 11.53 -5.45 10.56
N HIS A 127 12.54 -6.13 10.01
CA HIS A 127 13.16 -7.30 10.66
C HIS A 127 13.90 -6.94 11.97
N LYS A 128 14.20 -5.65 12.20
CA LYS A 128 14.84 -5.17 13.44
C LYS A 128 13.84 -4.83 14.53
N ASP A 129 12.65 -4.41 14.14
CA ASP A 129 11.59 -4.00 15.07
C ASP A 129 10.23 -4.27 14.44
N LEU A 130 9.59 -5.37 14.88
CA LEU A 130 8.37 -5.90 14.27
C LEU A 130 7.15 -5.00 14.45
N ILE A 131 7.23 -3.93 15.26
CA ILE A 131 6.16 -2.94 15.37
C ILE A 131 6.24 -1.85 14.30
N ILE A 132 7.32 -1.78 13.53
CA ILE A 132 7.58 -0.72 12.54
C ILE A 132 7.19 -1.19 11.14
N ASN A 133 6.40 -0.36 10.45
CA ASN A 133 6.13 -0.48 9.02
C ASN A 133 7.10 0.40 8.23
N LEU A 134 7.92 -0.19 7.37
CA LEU A 134 8.85 0.50 6.48
C LEU A 134 8.15 1.11 5.25
N ASN A 135 6.89 0.76 5.00
CA ASN A 135 6.07 1.38 3.96
C ASN A 135 5.13 2.44 4.54
N SER A 136 4.63 3.32 3.66
CA SER A 136 3.58 4.25 4.05
C SER A 136 2.27 3.50 4.31
N SER A 137 1.38 4.06 5.12
CA SER A 137 0.06 3.51 5.42
C SER A 137 -0.98 3.84 4.34
N TYR A 138 -0.55 4.12 3.12
CA TYR A 138 -1.41 4.65 2.05
C TYR A 138 -1.31 3.80 0.79
N LEU A 139 -2.38 3.81 -0.01
CA LEU A 139 -2.37 3.24 -1.36
C LEU A 139 -1.70 4.22 -2.33
N ASP A 140 -0.37 4.31 -2.28
CA ASP A 140 0.42 5.23 -3.10
C ASP A 140 1.37 4.54 -4.09
N LEU A 141 1.13 3.24 -4.31
CA LEU A 141 1.83 2.41 -5.29
C LEU A 141 3.33 2.35 -5.01
N SER A 142 3.70 2.29 -3.73
CA SER A 142 5.08 2.19 -3.27
C SER A 142 5.85 0.97 -3.81
N PRO A 143 5.25 -0.17 -4.23
CA PRO A 143 6.01 -1.21 -4.91
C PRO A 143 6.64 -0.69 -6.22
N LEU A 144 5.97 0.23 -6.90
CA LEU A 144 6.47 0.87 -8.11
C LEU A 144 7.39 2.06 -7.79
N TYR A 145 6.96 2.96 -6.90
CA TYR A 145 7.61 4.27 -6.69
C TYR A 145 8.53 4.34 -5.47
N GLY A 146 8.54 3.34 -4.61
CA GLY A 146 9.29 3.31 -3.36
C GLY A 146 8.57 4.02 -2.21
N SER A 147 9.06 3.77 -0.99
CA SER A 147 8.53 4.29 0.27
C SER A 147 9.41 5.39 0.87
N ASN A 148 10.41 5.88 0.12
CA ASN A 148 11.21 7.05 0.48
C ASN A 148 11.85 7.67 -0.78
N GLN A 149 12.42 8.87 -0.62
CA GLN A 149 12.97 9.62 -1.75
C GLN A 149 14.15 8.90 -2.44
N LYS A 150 15.00 8.19 -1.69
CA LYS A 150 16.11 7.42 -2.28
C LYS A 150 15.55 6.35 -3.22
N GLN A 151 14.58 5.57 -2.76
CA GLN A 151 13.95 4.52 -3.56
C GLN A 151 13.24 5.09 -4.79
N GLN A 152 12.50 6.18 -4.62
CA GLN A 152 11.83 6.88 -5.71
C GLN A 152 12.80 7.41 -6.77
N ASN A 153 13.95 7.94 -6.35
CA ASN A 153 14.95 8.43 -7.28
C ASN A 153 15.58 7.31 -8.12
N ARG A 154 15.77 6.10 -7.56
CA ARG A 154 16.38 4.96 -8.27
C ARG A 154 15.57 4.50 -9.49
N VAL A 155 14.24 4.62 -9.42
CA VAL A 155 13.35 4.17 -10.50
C VAL A 155 13.11 5.25 -11.56
N ARG A 156 13.53 6.51 -11.33
CA ARG A 156 13.30 7.62 -12.25
C ARG A 156 14.41 7.75 -13.30
N THR A 157 14.03 8.24 -14.48
CA THR A 157 15.00 8.68 -15.50
C THR A 157 15.43 10.14 -15.31
N PHE A 158 14.67 10.91 -14.51
CA PHE A 158 14.77 12.38 -14.40
C PHE A 158 14.63 13.10 -15.75
N LYS A 159 13.96 12.45 -16.70
CA LYS A 159 13.66 12.99 -18.02
C LYS A 159 12.18 12.80 -18.34
N ASN A 160 11.50 13.90 -18.67
CA ASN A 160 10.10 13.93 -19.09
C ASN A 160 9.11 13.33 -18.07
N GLY A 161 9.49 13.29 -16.79
CA GLY A 161 8.72 12.70 -15.71
C GLY A 161 8.60 11.19 -15.78
N GLN A 162 9.52 10.49 -16.47
CA GLN A 162 9.41 9.06 -16.73
C GLN A 162 10.15 8.19 -15.69
N LEU A 163 9.64 6.97 -15.52
CA LEU A 163 10.34 5.86 -14.89
C LEU A 163 11.29 5.18 -15.89
N LYS A 164 12.36 4.56 -15.38
CA LYS A 164 13.19 3.63 -16.16
C LYS A 164 12.28 2.52 -16.72
N PRO A 165 12.48 2.08 -17.97
CA PRO A 165 11.60 1.10 -18.60
C PRO A 165 11.45 -0.17 -17.75
N ASP A 166 10.21 -0.61 -17.56
CA ASP A 166 9.84 -1.83 -16.83
C ASP A 166 10.64 -2.05 -15.54
N THR A 167 10.71 -1.00 -14.72
CA THR A 167 11.44 -0.97 -13.45
C THR A 167 10.46 -0.68 -12.31
N PHE A 168 10.74 -1.20 -11.12
CA PHE A 168 9.98 -0.99 -9.89
C PHE A 168 10.91 -0.87 -8.67
N ALA A 169 10.41 -0.36 -7.55
CA ALA A 169 11.25 0.05 -6.42
C ALA A 169 11.43 -1.02 -5.34
N ASP A 170 10.44 -1.91 -5.18
CA ASP A 170 10.38 -2.89 -4.11
C ASP A 170 10.96 -4.25 -4.55
N PRO A 171 12.13 -4.68 -4.03
CA PRO A 171 12.74 -5.93 -4.42
C PRO A 171 11.96 -7.17 -3.94
N ARG A 172 11.03 -7.03 -2.98
CA ARG A 172 10.22 -8.15 -2.49
C ARG A 172 9.33 -8.74 -3.57
N ILE A 173 9.01 -7.96 -4.62
CA ILE A 173 8.27 -8.43 -5.79
C ILE A 173 9.04 -9.53 -6.55
N LEU A 174 10.37 -9.57 -6.46
CA LEU A 174 11.19 -10.63 -7.07
C LEU A 174 11.05 -12.00 -6.38
N LEU A 175 10.45 -12.03 -5.18
CA LEU A 175 10.12 -13.26 -4.44
C LEU A 175 8.69 -13.73 -4.72
N GLN A 176 7.91 -12.96 -5.49
CA GLN A 176 6.51 -13.26 -5.80
C GLN A 176 6.39 -13.95 -7.16
N PRO A 177 5.30 -14.71 -7.40
CA PRO A 177 5.07 -15.32 -8.70
C PRO A 177 5.15 -14.31 -9.86
N PRO A 178 5.59 -14.73 -11.07
CA PRO A 178 5.89 -13.82 -12.17
C PRO A 178 4.75 -12.89 -12.57
N GLY A 179 3.50 -13.35 -12.45
CA GLY A 179 2.33 -12.53 -12.76
C GLY A 179 2.20 -11.29 -11.90
N VAL A 180 2.73 -11.30 -10.66
CA VAL A 180 2.78 -10.11 -9.78
C VAL A 180 3.71 -9.05 -10.38
N GLY A 181 4.92 -9.45 -10.75
CA GLY A 181 5.89 -8.57 -11.43
C GLY A 181 5.33 -8.05 -12.74
N SER A 182 4.75 -8.92 -13.58
CA SER A 182 4.14 -8.54 -14.86
C SER A 182 3.00 -7.53 -14.68
N MET A 183 2.14 -7.70 -13.68
CA MET A 183 1.08 -6.74 -13.36
C MET A 183 1.66 -5.38 -12.93
N LEU A 184 2.74 -5.37 -12.13
CA LEU A 184 3.42 -4.15 -11.72
C LEU A 184 4.08 -3.43 -12.90
N ILE A 185 4.62 -4.18 -13.87
CA ILE A 185 5.15 -3.62 -15.12
C ILE A 185 4.06 -2.88 -15.91
N LEU A 186 2.81 -3.37 -15.92
CA LEU A 186 1.71 -2.62 -16.56
C LEU A 186 1.51 -1.23 -15.93
N PHE A 187 1.59 -1.13 -14.59
CA PHE A 187 1.54 0.17 -13.92
C PHE A 187 2.77 1.04 -14.23
N SER A 188 3.97 0.44 -14.36
CA SER A 188 5.19 1.14 -14.77
C SER A 188 5.04 1.74 -16.18
N ARG A 189 4.55 0.95 -17.13
CA ARG A 189 4.28 1.40 -18.51
C ARG A 189 3.18 2.44 -18.57
N ASN A 190 2.12 2.29 -17.78
CA ASN A 190 1.03 3.27 -17.70
C ASN A 190 1.53 4.62 -17.17
N HIS A 191 2.43 4.63 -16.18
CA HIS A 191 3.07 5.88 -15.72
C HIS A 191 3.75 6.61 -16.87
N ASN A 192 4.60 5.90 -17.62
CA ASN A 192 5.35 6.50 -18.74
C ASN A 192 4.42 6.98 -19.87
N TYR A 193 3.34 6.24 -20.14
CA TYR A 193 2.30 6.67 -21.08
C TYR A 193 1.63 7.98 -20.60
N ILE A 194 1.21 8.06 -19.33
CA ILE A 194 0.60 9.26 -18.76
C ILE A 194 1.56 10.46 -18.83
N ALA A 195 2.82 10.28 -18.42
CA ALA A 195 3.83 11.34 -18.46
C ALA A 195 4.05 11.85 -19.89
N GLU A 196 4.07 10.96 -20.88
CA GLU A 196 4.15 11.35 -22.29
C GLU A 196 2.92 12.15 -22.74
N GLN A 197 1.71 11.72 -22.38
CA GLN A 197 0.49 12.45 -22.73
C GLN A 197 0.45 13.85 -22.09
N LEU A 198 0.79 13.97 -20.80
CA LEU A 198 0.86 15.27 -20.11
C LEU A 198 1.86 16.22 -20.77
N LYS A 199 3.00 15.68 -21.22
CA LYS A 199 4.01 16.45 -21.95
C LYS A 199 3.50 16.88 -23.33
N ARG A 200 2.86 15.98 -24.09
CA ARG A 200 2.32 16.25 -25.44
C ARG A 200 1.24 17.34 -25.41
N GLU A 201 0.40 17.35 -24.39
CA GLU A 201 -0.62 18.38 -24.19
C GLU A 201 -0.04 19.72 -23.69
N ASN A 202 1.27 19.81 -23.46
CA ASN A 202 1.98 20.97 -22.92
C ASN A 202 1.38 21.48 -21.58
N LYS A 203 0.77 20.58 -20.81
CA LYS A 203 0.14 20.92 -19.52
C LYS A 203 1.17 21.20 -18.44
N LEU A 204 2.35 20.58 -18.54
CA LEU A 204 3.45 20.69 -17.57
C LEU A 204 4.78 20.68 -18.31
N ARG A 205 5.76 21.45 -17.82
CA ARG A 205 7.05 21.66 -18.50
C ARG A 205 8.23 21.01 -17.78
N PHE A 206 8.17 20.87 -16.47
CA PHE A 206 9.27 20.36 -15.66
C PHE A 206 9.13 18.86 -15.40
N ASP A 207 10.27 18.17 -15.32
CA ASP A 207 10.34 16.73 -15.06
C ASP A 207 9.59 16.34 -13.78
N GLU A 208 9.80 17.10 -12.70
CA GLU A 208 9.18 16.83 -11.40
C GLU A 208 7.65 16.94 -11.47
N ASP A 209 7.12 17.99 -12.10
CA ASP A 209 5.68 18.18 -12.22
C ASP A 209 5.04 17.07 -13.05
N LEU A 210 5.69 16.68 -14.15
CA LEU A 210 5.25 15.56 -15.00
C LEU A 210 5.24 14.26 -14.20
N PHE A 211 6.33 13.95 -13.48
CA PHE A 211 6.46 12.74 -12.67
C PHE A 211 5.39 12.67 -11.59
N GLN A 212 5.24 13.73 -10.79
CA GLN A 212 4.32 13.73 -9.66
C GLN A 212 2.86 13.70 -10.13
N THR A 213 2.53 14.40 -11.21
CA THR A 213 1.19 14.37 -11.79
C THR A 213 0.87 13.01 -12.41
N ALA A 214 1.82 12.40 -13.13
CA ALA A 214 1.67 11.05 -13.66
C ALA A 214 1.53 10.01 -12.53
N ARG A 215 2.30 10.14 -11.45
CA ARG A 215 2.17 9.33 -10.22
C ARG A 215 0.75 9.44 -9.64
N LEU A 216 0.23 10.66 -9.43
CA LEU A 216 -1.12 10.87 -8.89
C LEU A 216 -2.21 10.23 -9.76
N ILE A 217 -2.13 10.39 -11.08
CA ILE A 217 -3.10 9.79 -12.02
C ILE A 217 -3.00 8.27 -11.97
N ASN A 218 -1.79 7.70 -11.98
CA ASN A 218 -1.58 6.26 -11.96
C ASN A 218 -2.05 5.62 -10.64
N CYS A 219 -1.76 6.24 -9.49
CA CYS A 219 -2.33 5.83 -8.20
C CYS A 219 -3.87 5.93 -8.21
N GLY A 220 -4.43 6.93 -8.89
CA GLY A 220 -5.87 7.06 -9.11
C GLY A 220 -6.47 5.88 -9.89
N TYR A 221 -5.80 5.42 -10.96
CA TYR A 221 -6.18 4.20 -11.68
C TYR A 221 -6.07 2.96 -10.79
N TYR A 222 -4.98 2.82 -10.04
CA TYR A 222 -4.79 1.72 -9.10
C TYR A 222 -5.92 1.63 -8.07
N MET A 223 -6.21 2.73 -7.35
CA MET A 223 -7.33 2.78 -6.40
C MET A 223 -8.67 2.49 -7.08
N LYS A 224 -8.86 2.96 -8.31
CA LYS A 224 -10.09 2.68 -9.07
C LYS A 224 -10.23 1.19 -9.38
N ILE A 225 -9.16 0.51 -9.81
CA ILE A 225 -9.16 -0.94 -10.05
C ILE A 225 -9.49 -1.69 -8.75
N ILE A 226 -8.93 -1.26 -7.62
CA ILE A 226 -9.23 -1.86 -6.31
C ILE A 226 -10.72 -1.74 -5.98
N MET A 227 -11.28 -0.54 -6.07
CA MET A 227 -12.66 -0.29 -5.67
C MET A 227 -13.69 -0.88 -6.65
N HIS A 228 -13.43 -0.81 -7.95
CA HIS A 228 -14.37 -1.23 -8.98
C HIS A 228 -14.26 -2.71 -9.36
N ASN A 229 -13.09 -3.33 -9.20
CA ASN A 229 -12.88 -4.71 -9.65
C ASN A 229 -12.55 -5.62 -8.46
N TYR A 230 -11.45 -5.35 -7.77
CA TYR A 230 -10.97 -6.22 -6.69
C TYR A 230 -12.01 -6.39 -5.57
N LEU A 231 -12.53 -5.28 -5.03
CA LEU A 231 -13.52 -5.32 -3.95
C LEU A 231 -14.83 -5.99 -4.38
N ARG A 232 -15.24 -5.81 -5.64
CA ARG A 232 -16.44 -6.47 -6.16
C ARG A 232 -16.27 -7.98 -6.22
N THR A 233 -15.11 -8.46 -6.68
CA THR A 233 -14.83 -9.89 -6.77
C THR A 233 -14.73 -10.55 -5.39
N ILE A 234 -14.04 -9.94 -4.42
CA ILE A 234 -13.95 -10.54 -3.07
C ILE A 234 -15.31 -10.57 -2.34
N LEU A 235 -16.23 -9.66 -2.68
CA LEU A 235 -17.60 -9.64 -2.16
C LEU A 235 -18.57 -10.54 -2.96
N GLY A 236 -18.08 -11.24 -4.00
CA GLY A 236 -18.90 -12.07 -4.88
C GLY A 236 -19.94 -11.30 -5.71
N LEU A 237 -19.77 -9.98 -5.87
CA LEU A 237 -20.73 -9.13 -6.58
C LEU A 237 -20.64 -9.29 -8.10
N ASP A 238 -19.55 -9.85 -8.60
CA ASP A 238 -19.35 -10.28 -9.98
C ASP A 238 -20.28 -11.42 -10.39
N GLN A 239 -20.78 -12.21 -9.44
CA GLN A 239 -21.80 -13.24 -9.66
C GLN A 239 -23.23 -12.68 -9.71
N THR A 240 -23.37 -11.36 -9.59
CA THR A 240 -24.67 -10.66 -9.61
C THR A 240 -24.78 -9.71 -10.80
N THR A 241 -26.01 -9.29 -11.13
CA THR A 241 -26.24 -8.25 -12.15
C THR A 241 -25.93 -6.83 -11.66
N SER A 242 -25.61 -6.67 -10.37
CA SER A 242 -25.37 -5.37 -9.76
C SER A 242 -24.07 -4.75 -10.26
N LYS A 243 -24.15 -3.53 -10.81
CA LYS A 243 -22.99 -2.72 -11.18
C LYS A 243 -22.48 -1.84 -10.03
N TRP A 244 -23.05 -2.00 -8.84
CA TRP A 244 -22.67 -1.23 -7.67
C TRP A 244 -21.21 -1.51 -7.27
N TYR A 245 -20.53 -0.47 -6.81
CA TYR A 245 -19.22 -0.51 -6.19
C TYR A 245 -19.15 0.56 -5.10
N LEU A 246 -18.23 0.37 -4.15
CA LEU A 246 -17.97 1.34 -3.10
C LEU A 246 -17.06 2.45 -3.64
N ASP A 247 -17.53 3.70 -3.63
CA ASP A 247 -16.69 4.87 -3.96
C ASP A 247 -16.43 5.74 -2.71
N PRO A 248 -15.30 5.54 -2.01
CA PRO A 248 -14.99 6.32 -0.81
C PRO A 248 -14.61 7.78 -1.10
N ARG A 249 -14.56 8.19 -2.38
CA ARG A 249 -14.25 9.57 -2.77
C ARG A 249 -15.48 10.46 -2.78
N TYR A 250 -16.68 9.88 -2.77
CA TYR A 250 -17.91 10.67 -2.76
C TYR A 250 -18.03 11.41 -1.42
N SER A 251 -18.15 12.73 -1.49
CA SER A 251 -18.37 13.54 -0.29
C SER A 251 -19.86 13.49 0.08
N TYR A 252 -20.16 12.85 1.21
CA TYR A 252 -21.51 12.82 1.74
C TYR A 252 -21.74 14.05 2.62
N ASN A 253 -22.78 14.82 2.32
CA ASN A 253 -23.21 15.93 3.17
C ASN A 253 -23.90 15.40 4.44
N ASP A 254 -23.87 16.20 5.51
CA ASP A 254 -24.68 15.96 6.69
C ASP A 254 -26.14 15.77 6.30
N ASN A 255 -26.79 14.79 6.92
CA ASN A 255 -28.23 14.64 6.89
C ASN A 255 -28.76 14.40 8.32
N TRP A 256 -30.07 14.23 8.45
CA TRP A 256 -30.72 14.09 9.76
C TRP A 256 -30.27 12.84 10.55
N LEU A 257 -29.67 11.84 9.88
CA LEU A 257 -29.22 10.58 10.47
C LEU A 257 -27.70 10.48 10.60
N LEU A 258 -26.94 11.00 9.64
CA LEU A 258 -25.49 10.80 9.53
C LEU A 258 -24.76 12.13 9.29
N GLN A 259 -23.63 12.30 9.97
CA GLN A 259 -22.67 13.38 9.71
C GLN A 259 -21.84 13.09 8.46
N SER A 260 -21.32 14.16 7.86
CA SER A 260 -20.34 14.11 6.79
C SER A 260 -19.07 13.42 7.24
N LEU A 261 -18.48 12.68 6.32
CA LEU A 261 -17.23 11.98 6.58
C LEU A 261 -16.06 12.96 6.49
N PRO A 262 -15.14 12.95 7.47
CA PRO A 262 -13.94 13.78 7.40
C PRO A 262 -13.04 13.31 6.24
N THR A 263 -12.41 14.26 5.56
CA THR A 263 -11.48 13.98 4.46
C THR A 263 -10.08 14.51 4.80
N GLY A 264 -9.05 13.89 4.23
CA GLY A 264 -7.66 14.34 4.42
C GLY A 264 -7.12 14.16 5.84
N ILE A 265 -7.72 13.29 6.67
CA ILE A 265 -7.28 13.07 8.06
C ILE A 265 -6.12 12.07 8.20
N GLY A 266 -5.73 11.42 7.09
CA GLY A 266 -4.67 10.42 7.05
C GLY A 266 -5.15 9.00 7.36
N ASN A 267 -4.21 8.05 7.41
CA ASN A 267 -4.45 6.66 7.76
C ASN A 267 -3.22 6.10 8.49
N GLN A 268 -3.42 5.14 9.39
CA GLN A 268 -2.36 4.38 10.03
C GLN A 268 -2.74 2.92 10.04
N ILE A 269 -2.00 2.10 9.30
CA ILE A 269 -2.28 0.68 9.18
C ILE A 269 -2.05 -0.04 10.50
N SER A 270 -2.95 -0.95 10.83
CA SER A 270 -2.88 -1.70 12.08
C SER A 270 -2.12 -3.01 11.93
N LEU A 271 -1.58 -3.49 13.04
CA LEU A 271 -0.91 -4.78 13.10
C LEU A 271 -1.90 -5.90 12.74
N GLU A 272 -3.15 -5.82 13.21
CA GLU A 272 -4.20 -6.80 12.90
C GLU A 272 -4.51 -6.88 11.40
N PHE A 273 -4.35 -5.78 10.67
CA PHE A 273 -4.65 -5.74 9.24
C PHE A 273 -3.70 -6.60 8.40
N ILE A 274 -2.44 -6.72 8.84
CA ILE A 274 -1.43 -7.59 8.22
C ILE A 274 -1.94 -9.03 8.21
N TYR A 275 -2.43 -9.51 9.36
CA TYR A 275 -2.85 -10.90 9.53
C TYR A 275 -4.11 -11.24 8.77
N VAL A 276 -5.09 -10.33 8.76
CA VAL A 276 -6.33 -10.54 7.98
C VAL A 276 -6.02 -10.69 6.49
N TYR A 277 -4.88 -10.16 6.02
CA TYR A 277 -4.42 -10.23 4.63
C TYR A 277 -3.37 -11.33 4.36
N GLN A 278 -3.08 -12.23 5.32
CA GLN A 278 -2.23 -13.40 5.08
C GLN A 278 -3.01 -14.49 4.33
N TRP A 279 -3.12 -14.32 3.02
CA TRP A 279 -3.93 -15.16 2.13
C TRP A 279 -3.11 -16.23 1.41
N HIS A 280 -2.06 -16.78 2.05
CA HIS A 280 -1.18 -17.77 1.42
C HIS A 280 -1.89 -19.08 1.03
N SER A 281 -3.08 -19.36 1.57
CA SER A 281 -3.90 -20.51 1.12
C SER A 281 -4.43 -20.34 -0.30
N ALA A 282 -4.57 -19.11 -0.79
CA ALA A 282 -5.12 -18.81 -2.11
C ALA A 282 -4.11 -18.94 -3.26
N ILE A 283 -2.83 -19.19 -2.97
CA ILE A 283 -1.82 -19.42 -4.01
C ILE A 283 -2.16 -20.69 -4.81
N THR A 284 -1.99 -20.61 -6.13
CA THR A 284 -2.21 -21.73 -7.05
C THR A 284 -1.15 -22.81 -6.88
N GLU A 285 -1.40 -24.02 -7.42
CA GLU A 285 -0.39 -25.09 -7.44
C GLU A 285 0.85 -24.69 -8.26
N ASP A 286 0.65 -24.14 -9.46
CA ASP A 286 1.75 -23.66 -10.33
C ASP A 286 2.60 -22.58 -9.66
N ASP A 287 1.96 -21.57 -9.05
CA ASP A 287 2.67 -20.52 -8.34
C ASP A 287 3.38 -21.06 -7.10
N THR A 288 2.83 -22.09 -6.44
CA THR A 288 3.49 -22.79 -5.33
C THR A 288 4.80 -23.42 -5.78
N ILE A 289 4.78 -24.16 -6.90
CA ILE A 289 5.97 -24.80 -7.48
C ILE A 289 7.02 -23.75 -7.84
N TRP A 290 6.59 -22.62 -8.42
CA TRP A 290 7.49 -21.52 -8.75
C TRP A 290 8.15 -20.93 -7.50
N VAL A 291 7.37 -20.65 -6.45
CA VAL A 291 7.85 -20.07 -5.19
C VAL A 291 8.80 -21.04 -4.48
N GLU A 292 8.48 -22.33 -4.45
CA GLU A 292 9.37 -23.36 -3.91
C GLU A 292 10.72 -23.39 -4.61
N LYS A 293 10.71 -23.41 -5.95
CA LYS A 293 11.94 -23.36 -6.74
C LYS A 293 12.74 -22.11 -6.42
N LYS A 294 12.08 -20.94 -6.36
CA LYS A 294 12.74 -19.66 -6.08
C LYS A 294 13.39 -19.63 -4.69
N PHE A 295 12.70 -20.11 -3.66
CA PHE A 295 13.27 -20.19 -2.32
C PHE A 295 14.40 -21.22 -2.23
N ARG A 296 14.32 -22.37 -2.92
CA ARG A 296 15.44 -23.35 -2.99
C ARG A 296 16.69 -22.74 -3.59
N GLU A 297 16.54 -21.98 -4.68
CA GLU A 297 17.65 -21.26 -5.32
C GLU A 297 18.30 -20.24 -4.37
N ILE A 298 17.49 -19.45 -3.64
CA ILE A 298 17.98 -18.41 -2.74
C ILE A 298 18.63 -19.01 -1.48
N LEU A 299 17.96 -19.99 -0.86
CA LEU A 299 18.38 -20.56 0.42
C LEU A 299 19.50 -21.61 0.26
N GLN A 300 19.71 -22.10 -0.97
CA GLN A 300 20.67 -23.15 -1.33
C GLN A 300 20.50 -24.41 -0.47
N GLN A 301 19.26 -24.76 -0.17
CA GLN A 301 18.87 -25.88 0.69
C GLN A 301 17.57 -26.51 0.17
N ASP A 302 17.47 -27.83 0.34
CA ASP A 302 16.28 -28.59 -0.07
C ASP A 302 15.22 -28.68 1.02
N ASP A 303 15.61 -28.69 2.30
CA ASP A 303 14.66 -28.76 3.41
C ASP A 303 14.29 -27.37 3.93
N ILE A 304 13.52 -26.64 3.11
CA ILE A 304 13.02 -25.31 3.49
C ILE A 304 11.91 -25.44 4.54
N ALA A 305 11.21 -26.57 4.56
CA ALA A 305 10.13 -26.81 5.49
C ALA A 305 10.61 -26.75 6.95
N ASN A 306 11.83 -27.24 7.24
CA ASN A 306 12.38 -27.28 8.59
C ASN A 306 13.44 -26.21 8.88
N ILE A 307 13.60 -25.21 8.00
CA ILE A 307 14.57 -24.14 8.24
C ILE A 307 14.20 -23.35 9.50
N ASP A 308 15.23 -22.96 10.26
CA ASP A 308 15.09 -22.03 11.38
C ASP A 308 14.70 -20.64 10.86
N PRO A 309 13.72 -19.93 11.49
CA PRO A 309 13.29 -18.61 11.04
C PRO A 309 14.42 -17.58 10.97
N ASP A 310 15.35 -17.57 11.93
CA ASP A 310 16.47 -16.62 11.90
C ASP A 310 17.43 -16.93 10.76
N GLU A 311 17.71 -18.21 10.49
CA GLU A 311 18.50 -18.62 9.32
C GLU A 311 17.81 -18.21 8.02
N PHE A 312 16.51 -18.42 7.90
CA PHE A 312 15.72 -18.04 6.73
C PHE A 312 15.82 -16.53 6.44
N TYR A 313 15.55 -15.68 7.44
CA TYR A 313 15.62 -14.23 7.26
C TYR A 313 17.05 -13.72 7.01
N LYS A 314 18.06 -14.30 7.66
CA LYS A 314 19.47 -13.95 7.37
C LYS A 314 19.86 -14.24 5.93
N LYS A 315 19.43 -15.38 5.38
CA LYS A 315 19.69 -15.72 3.97
C LYS A 315 18.93 -14.82 3.01
N LEU A 316 17.68 -14.49 3.32
CA LEU A 316 16.92 -13.51 2.52
C LEU A 316 17.55 -12.12 2.57
N GLU A 317 17.99 -11.64 3.73
CA GLU A 317 18.66 -10.34 3.87
C GLU A 317 19.97 -10.33 3.09
N LYS A 318 20.76 -11.41 3.17
CA LYS A 318 21.99 -11.57 2.38
C LYS A 318 21.69 -11.50 0.88
N TRP A 319 20.71 -12.28 0.40
CA TRP A 319 20.33 -12.29 -1.01
C TRP A 319 19.83 -10.92 -1.48
N MET A 320 19.01 -10.23 -0.68
CA MET A 320 18.58 -8.86 -0.97
C MET A 320 19.75 -7.87 -1.03
N GLY A 321 20.78 -8.07 -0.21
CA GLY A 321 22.00 -7.27 -0.21
C GLY A 321 22.92 -7.53 -1.42
N GLU A 322 22.73 -8.64 -2.13
CA GLU A 322 23.46 -9.00 -3.35
C GLU A 322 22.78 -8.46 -4.63
N LEU A 323 21.54 -7.96 -4.53
CA LEU A 323 20.84 -7.33 -5.65
C LEU A 323 21.54 -6.03 -6.07
N ASP A 324 21.52 -5.75 -7.37
CA ASP A 324 22.07 -4.50 -7.91
C ASP A 324 21.35 -3.28 -7.29
N GLU A 325 22.08 -2.18 -7.07
CA GLU A 325 21.46 -0.96 -6.55
C GLU A 325 20.52 -0.32 -7.56
N ASP A 326 20.78 -0.50 -8.88
CA ASP A 326 19.90 -0.07 -9.95
C ASP A 326 18.81 -1.11 -10.22
N PRO A 327 17.54 -0.79 -9.92
CA PRO A 327 16.44 -1.72 -10.17
C PRO A 327 16.20 -2.03 -11.66
N PHE A 328 16.82 -1.29 -12.59
CA PHE A 328 16.79 -1.62 -14.01
C PHE A 328 17.46 -2.97 -14.32
N GLU A 329 18.52 -3.32 -13.58
CA GLU A 329 19.25 -4.58 -13.74
C GLU A 329 18.49 -5.79 -13.16
N TRP A 330 17.45 -5.54 -12.36
CA TRP A 330 16.65 -6.62 -11.79
C TRP A 330 15.83 -7.32 -12.88
N THR A 331 15.93 -8.65 -12.88
CA THR A 331 15.15 -9.54 -13.74
C THR A 331 14.31 -10.50 -12.92
N PHE A 332 13.13 -10.85 -13.42
CA PHE A 332 12.30 -11.93 -12.87
C PHE A 332 11.88 -12.89 -13.98
N ASP A 333 11.57 -14.12 -13.59
CA ASP A 333 11.10 -15.18 -14.50
C ASP A 333 12.03 -15.46 -15.70
N ASN A 334 13.33 -15.21 -15.53
CA ASN A 334 14.36 -15.34 -16.57
C ASN A 334 14.09 -14.50 -17.84
N MET A 335 13.21 -13.50 -17.76
CA MET A 335 12.92 -12.61 -18.88
C MET A 335 14.11 -11.73 -19.22
N ARG A 336 14.22 -11.36 -20.50
CA ARG A 336 15.27 -10.49 -21.01
C ARG A 336 14.67 -9.22 -21.59
N ARG A 337 15.35 -8.10 -21.35
CA ARG A 337 14.99 -6.81 -21.92
C ARG A 337 15.40 -6.75 -23.39
N ASN A 338 14.58 -6.09 -24.20
CA ASN A 338 14.86 -5.73 -25.58
C ASN A 338 15.87 -4.57 -25.66
N SER A 339 16.27 -4.19 -26.88
CA SER A 339 17.15 -3.04 -27.13
C SER A 339 16.61 -1.70 -26.61
N ASP A 340 15.29 -1.57 -26.40
CA ASP A 340 14.64 -0.39 -25.81
C ASP A 340 14.57 -0.43 -24.27
N GLY A 341 15.13 -1.47 -23.65
CA GLY A 341 15.15 -1.67 -22.21
C GLY A 341 13.87 -2.27 -21.62
N LYS A 342 12.84 -2.57 -22.42
CA LYS A 342 11.58 -3.17 -21.95
C LYS A 342 11.60 -4.69 -22.09
N TYR A 343 10.83 -5.38 -21.26
CA TYR A 343 10.46 -6.77 -21.53
C TYR A 343 9.54 -6.86 -22.75
N THR A 344 9.48 -8.00 -23.41
CA THR A 344 8.55 -8.15 -24.53
C THR A 344 7.11 -8.14 -24.04
N ASP A 345 6.18 -7.62 -24.85
CA ASP A 345 4.75 -7.68 -24.54
C ASP A 345 4.26 -9.11 -24.41
N PHE A 346 4.88 -10.04 -25.15
CA PHE A 346 4.60 -11.46 -25.10
C PHE A 346 4.93 -12.06 -23.72
N ASP A 347 6.10 -11.77 -23.17
CA ASP A 347 6.52 -12.31 -21.86
C ASP A 347 5.65 -11.75 -20.72
N ILE A 348 5.27 -10.48 -20.80
CA ILE A 348 4.33 -9.89 -19.83
C ILE A 348 2.94 -10.51 -19.97
N ALA A 349 2.44 -10.68 -21.20
CA ALA A 349 1.12 -11.23 -21.46
C ALA A 349 1.00 -12.70 -21.04
N ILE A 350 2.00 -13.55 -21.32
CA ILE A 350 1.93 -14.97 -20.99
C ILE A 350 1.81 -15.19 -19.47
N ASN A 351 2.49 -14.39 -18.66
CA ASN A 351 2.41 -14.47 -17.20
C ASN A 351 1.03 -14.07 -16.67
N LEU A 352 0.38 -13.08 -17.29
CA LEU A 352 -0.98 -12.68 -16.93
C LEU A 352 -2.05 -13.64 -17.47
N ILE A 353 -1.83 -14.25 -18.62
CA ILE A 353 -2.72 -15.29 -19.19
C ILE A 353 -2.70 -16.53 -18.30
N LYS A 354 -1.51 -17.03 -17.94
CA LYS A 354 -1.37 -18.14 -16.98
C LYS A 354 -2.09 -17.85 -15.66
N GLY A 355 -1.92 -16.63 -15.13
CA GLY A 355 -2.64 -16.19 -13.94
C GLY A 355 -4.16 -16.07 -14.11
N THR A 356 -4.67 -15.95 -15.34
CA THR A 356 -6.10 -15.97 -15.64
C THR A 356 -6.64 -17.39 -15.73
N GLU A 357 -5.87 -18.28 -16.35
CA GLU A 357 -6.24 -19.68 -16.58
C GLU A 357 -6.19 -20.51 -15.30
N ASN A 358 -5.30 -20.16 -14.37
CA ASN A 358 -5.16 -20.85 -13.09
C ASN A 358 -6.14 -20.33 -12.04
N VAL A 359 -6.97 -21.25 -11.52
CA VAL A 359 -7.88 -20.99 -10.41
C VAL A 359 -7.07 -20.90 -9.11
N ALA A 360 -7.32 -19.85 -8.32
CA ALA A 360 -6.73 -19.65 -7.01
C ALA A 360 -7.10 -20.77 -6.03
N GLY A 361 -6.32 -20.94 -4.97
CA GLY A 361 -6.69 -21.83 -3.86
C GLY A 361 -7.93 -21.34 -3.12
N ALA A 362 -8.72 -22.27 -2.60
CA ALA A 362 -9.81 -21.97 -1.69
C ALA A 362 -9.28 -21.52 -0.33
N PHE A 363 -9.94 -20.51 0.26
CA PHE A 363 -9.73 -20.19 1.66
C PHE A 363 -10.22 -21.33 2.55
N GLY A 364 -9.48 -21.62 3.61
CA GLY A 364 -9.85 -22.64 4.58
C GLY A 364 -8.67 -23.17 5.37
N ALA A 365 -8.96 -24.07 6.30
CA ALA A 365 -7.95 -24.86 6.98
C ALA A 365 -7.24 -25.79 5.99
N ARG A 366 -5.99 -26.13 6.29
CA ARG A 366 -5.17 -27.10 5.54
C ARG A 366 -5.02 -26.74 4.06
N GLY A 367 -4.83 -25.45 3.79
CA GLY A 367 -4.69 -24.89 2.45
C GLY A 367 -3.36 -24.20 2.17
N ILE A 368 -2.49 -24.01 3.18
CA ILE A 368 -1.25 -23.24 3.05
C ILE A 368 -0.08 -24.16 2.67
N PRO A 369 0.60 -23.94 1.52
CA PRO A 369 1.76 -24.74 1.16
C PRO A 369 2.84 -24.74 2.24
N GLU A 370 3.54 -25.86 2.38
CA GLU A 370 4.59 -26.04 3.38
C GLU A 370 5.73 -25.03 3.25
N ILE A 371 6.00 -24.53 2.03
CA ILE A 371 7.01 -23.49 1.79
C ILE A 371 6.76 -22.19 2.56
N PHE A 372 5.50 -21.90 2.91
CA PHE A 372 5.14 -20.71 3.69
C PHE A 372 5.22 -20.94 5.21
N ARG A 373 5.56 -22.14 5.69
CA ARG A 373 5.60 -22.48 7.13
C ARG A 373 6.37 -21.44 7.95
N VAL A 374 7.60 -21.12 7.53
CA VAL A 374 8.46 -20.18 8.25
C VAL A 374 7.85 -18.77 8.33
N ILE A 375 7.14 -18.35 7.29
CA ILE A 375 6.46 -17.05 7.23
C ILE A 375 5.24 -17.04 8.15
N GLU A 376 4.44 -18.11 8.15
CA GLU A 376 3.27 -18.26 9.02
C GLU A 376 3.65 -18.33 10.50
N ILE A 377 4.68 -19.11 10.85
CA ILE A 377 5.20 -19.18 12.22
C ILE A 377 5.70 -17.82 12.70
N SER A 378 6.43 -17.10 11.84
CA SER A 378 6.92 -15.75 12.16
C SER A 378 5.76 -14.78 12.38
N GLY A 379 4.69 -14.91 11.60
CA GLY A 379 3.44 -14.17 11.79
C GLY A 379 2.78 -14.47 13.14
N ILE A 380 2.62 -15.75 13.49
CA ILE A 380 2.05 -16.17 14.79
C ILE A 380 2.85 -15.56 15.95
N ASN A 381 4.18 -15.62 15.90
CA ASN A 381 5.05 -15.06 16.94
C ASN A 381 4.99 -13.52 17.00
N GLN A 382 4.80 -12.83 15.87
CA GLN A 382 4.63 -11.38 15.85
C GLN A 382 3.37 -10.90 16.59
N LEU A 383 2.32 -11.73 16.72
CA LEU A 383 1.10 -11.40 17.47
C LEU A 383 1.30 -11.34 19.00
N GLU A 384 2.36 -11.95 19.52
CA GLU A 384 2.67 -11.96 20.95
C GLU A 384 3.20 -10.60 21.46
N ILE A 385 3.61 -9.70 20.55
CA ILE A 385 4.06 -8.33 20.80
C ILE A 385 2.85 -7.40 20.73
#